data_AF-A0A024UKR3-F1
#
_entry.id   AF-A0A024UKR3-F1
#
_cell.length_a   1.000
_cell.length_b   1.000
_cell.length_c   1.000
_cell.angle_alpha   90.00
_cell.angle_beta   90.00
_cell.angle_gamma   90.00
#
_symmetry.space_group_name_H-M   'P 1'
#
loop_
_entity.id
_entity.type
_entity.pdbx_description
1 polymer ?
#
loop_
_entity_poly.entity_id
_entity_poly.type
_entity_poly.pdbx_seq_one_letter_code
_entity_poly.pdbx_strand_id
1 'polypeptide(L)'
;MLGIGASVARVGRPWRHHAMARRRVVTTTTIPNRLPLVDMSALMDPSSSKATRQPALDAMRRACHEFGFFTIPASVLPPGLLTKVYTRADEFNALPVPVKQKYHVRNVPNARGWTPLHEEPSYEPGVVSHMEGFDVAGELPPSYLDDDQGLGPNVWPLELPGFRDDVMALYEATSVVSNALFEGFAEMLELPRHTFRDFNTIEAQAFMRLLTYPPQDASSASTLVDAKHVGIAAHTDFECFTIIHQVTPTLFLPRRLQRYAVSWGWYSLTPCAWCWVE
;
A
#
# COMPACT_ATOMS: atom_id res chain seq x y z
N MET A 1 3.49 7.84 0.64
CA MET A 1 3.33 6.40 0.92
C MET A 1 3.40 5.66 -0.40
N LEU A 2 4.06 4.51 -0.43
CA LEU A 2 4.12 3.62 -1.60
C LEU A 2 3.40 2.34 -1.21
N GLY A 3 2.29 1.98 -1.87
CA GLY A 3 1.50 0.79 -1.55
C GLY A 3 1.33 -0.08 -2.79
N ILE A 4 1.61 -1.38 -2.69
CA ILE A 4 1.36 -2.37 -3.75
C ILE A 4 0.36 -3.41 -3.26
N GLY A 5 -0.82 -3.48 -3.88
CA GLY A 5 -1.86 -4.45 -3.54
C GLY A 5 -2.17 -5.40 -4.70
N ALA A 6 -2.07 -6.72 -4.49
CA ALA A 6 -2.41 -7.77 -5.48
C ALA A 6 -3.89 -8.21 -5.37
N SER A 7 -4.60 -8.41 -6.49
CA SER A 7 -6.03 -8.73 -6.50
C SER A 7 -6.33 -10.12 -7.08
N VAL A 8 -7.44 -10.74 -6.65
CA VAL A 8 -8.01 -11.95 -7.27
C VAL A 8 -9.46 -11.67 -7.67
N ALA A 9 -9.88 -12.23 -8.82
CA ALA A 9 -11.17 -11.97 -9.46
C ALA A 9 -12.40 -12.10 -8.53
N ARG A 10 -13.32 -11.13 -8.64
CA ARG A 10 -14.52 -10.94 -7.81
C ARG A 10 -15.63 -11.94 -8.13
N VAL A 11 -16.26 -12.52 -7.09
CA VAL A 11 -17.65 -13.02 -7.13
C VAL A 11 -18.46 -12.24 -6.09
N GLY A 12 -19.51 -11.55 -6.55
CA GLY A 12 -20.23 -10.55 -5.76
C GLY A 12 -21.30 -11.08 -4.80
N ARG A 13 -21.59 -10.30 -3.75
CA ARG A 13 -22.89 -10.11 -3.09
C ARG A 13 -22.86 -8.80 -2.27
N PRO A 14 -23.96 -8.05 -2.13
CA PRO A 14 -23.97 -6.76 -1.46
C PRO A 14 -24.18 -6.88 0.06
N TRP A 15 -23.42 -6.12 0.84
CA TRP A 15 -23.56 -6.01 2.30
C TRP A 15 -24.30 -4.72 2.70
N ARG A 16 -25.13 -4.80 3.74
CA ARG A 16 -25.90 -3.67 4.30
C ARG A 16 -25.11 -2.99 5.42
N HIS A 17 -24.99 -1.66 5.37
CA HIS A 17 -24.35 -0.86 6.41
C HIS A 17 -25.30 -0.61 7.59
N HIS A 18 -24.80 -0.81 8.81
CA HIS A 18 -25.35 -0.20 10.03
C HIS A 18 -24.30 0.79 10.56
N ALA A 19 -24.65 2.07 10.61
CA ALA A 19 -23.81 3.12 11.15
C ALA A 19 -24.06 3.30 12.66
N MET A 20 -22.99 3.32 13.45
CA MET A 20 -22.99 3.97 14.76
C MET A 20 -21.78 4.92 14.82
N ALA A 21 -22.04 6.21 14.64
CA ALA A 21 -21.04 7.25 14.87
C ALA A 21 -20.88 7.47 16.38
N ARG A 22 -19.69 7.20 16.92
CA ARG A 22 -19.26 7.72 18.23
C ARG A 22 -17.95 8.48 18.04
N ARG A 23 -17.89 9.69 18.61
CA ARG A 23 -16.69 10.54 18.67
C ARG A 23 -15.49 9.70 19.15
N ARG A 24 -14.48 9.54 18.30
CA ARG A 24 -13.21 8.90 18.66
C ARG A 24 -12.18 9.99 18.98
N VAL A 25 -11.79 10.07 20.24
CA VAL A 25 -10.57 10.77 20.65
C VAL A 25 -9.42 9.80 20.42
N VAL A 26 -8.52 10.10 19.47
CA VAL A 26 -7.29 9.33 19.28
C VAL A 26 -6.29 9.79 20.35
N THR A 27 -6.23 9.07 21.46
CA THR A 27 -5.11 9.18 22.40
C THR A 27 -3.92 8.42 21.82
N THR A 28 -2.93 9.15 21.29
CA THR A 28 -1.65 8.57 20.85
C THR A 28 -0.78 8.25 22.06
N THR A 29 -0.90 7.03 22.57
CA THR A 29 0.14 6.46 23.43
C THR A 29 1.17 5.79 22.52
N THR A 30 2.32 6.42 22.31
CA THR A 30 3.48 5.78 21.66
C THR A 30 4.01 4.66 22.55
N ILE A 31 3.57 3.43 22.27
CA ILE A 31 4.14 2.21 22.86
C ILE A 31 5.21 1.69 21.89
N PRO A 32 6.44 1.38 22.35
CA PRO A 32 7.53 0.89 21.51
C PRO A 32 7.37 -0.61 21.17
N ASN A 33 6.17 -1.03 20.77
CA ASN A 33 6.00 -2.35 20.18
C ASN A 33 6.32 -2.23 18.69
N ARG A 34 7.59 -2.43 18.35
CA ARG A 34 8.00 -2.70 16.96
C ARG A 34 7.16 -3.89 16.48
N LEU A 35 6.41 -3.73 15.39
CA LEU A 35 5.77 -4.87 14.75
C LEU A 35 6.84 -5.93 14.43
N PRO A 36 6.49 -7.23 14.40
CA PRO A 36 7.45 -8.28 14.12
C PRO A 36 8.21 -8.01 12.82
N LEU A 37 9.53 -8.19 12.85
CA LEU A 37 10.38 -8.13 11.66
C LEU A 37 10.54 -9.54 11.10
N VAL A 38 10.19 -9.72 9.84
CA VAL A 38 10.38 -10.95 9.07
C VAL A 38 11.60 -10.77 8.18
N ASP A 39 12.60 -11.63 8.38
CA ASP A 39 13.75 -11.71 7.46
C ASP A 39 13.32 -12.42 6.16
N MET A 40 13.42 -11.69 5.05
CA MET A 40 13.00 -12.17 3.72
C MET A 40 14.10 -12.91 2.97
N SER A 41 15.35 -12.91 3.45
CA SER A 41 16.51 -13.43 2.72
C SER A 41 16.30 -14.87 2.24
N ALA A 42 15.93 -15.78 3.13
CA ALA A 42 15.67 -17.19 2.80
C ALA A 42 14.40 -17.39 1.96
N LEU A 43 13.40 -16.51 2.08
CA LEU A 43 12.16 -16.60 1.30
C LEU A 43 12.40 -16.19 -0.17
N MET A 44 13.25 -15.18 -0.38
CA MET A 44 13.60 -14.63 -1.70
C MET A 44 14.72 -15.40 -2.41
N ASP A 45 15.43 -16.29 -1.70
CA ASP A 45 16.44 -17.16 -2.29
C ASP A 45 15.81 -18.46 -2.83
N PRO A 46 15.79 -18.70 -4.16
CA PRO A 46 15.21 -19.91 -4.74
C PRO A 46 15.99 -21.18 -4.37
N SER A 47 17.24 -21.06 -3.92
CA SER A 47 18.08 -22.20 -3.52
C SER A 47 17.90 -22.60 -2.05
N SER A 48 17.23 -21.77 -1.25
CA SER A 48 17.05 -22.02 0.17
C SER A 48 16.24 -23.30 0.41
N SER A 49 16.56 -24.03 1.48
CA SER A 49 15.82 -25.21 1.90
C SER A 49 14.57 -24.83 2.70
N LYS A 50 13.59 -25.74 2.82
CA LYS A 50 12.42 -25.52 3.69
C LYS A 50 12.84 -25.25 5.14
N ALA A 51 13.84 -25.97 5.64
CA ALA A 51 14.38 -25.76 6.99
C ALA A 51 14.98 -24.35 7.17
N THR A 52 15.66 -23.83 6.13
CA THR A 52 16.22 -22.47 6.13
C THR A 52 15.13 -21.39 6.12
N ARG A 53 14.01 -21.64 5.44
CA ARG A 53 12.85 -20.72 5.41
C ARG A 53 12.01 -20.74 6.69
N GLN A 54 12.03 -21.85 7.44
CA GLN A 54 11.13 -22.08 8.57
C GLN A 54 11.10 -20.93 9.61
N PRO A 55 12.24 -20.33 10.02
CA PRO A 55 12.21 -19.22 10.98
C PRO A 55 11.40 -18.00 10.50
N ALA A 56 11.51 -17.67 9.21
CA ALA A 56 10.75 -16.57 8.59
C ALA A 56 9.25 -16.92 8.53
N LEU A 57 8.91 -18.13 8.11
CA LEU A 57 7.52 -18.63 8.07
C LEU A 57 6.87 -18.60 9.46
N ASP A 58 7.59 -19.02 10.50
CA ASP A 58 7.10 -18.98 11.89
C ASP A 58 6.89 -17.54 12.39
N ALA A 59 7.77 -16.62 12.00
CA ALA A 59 7.63 -15.20 12.31
C ALA A 59 6.42 -14.58 11.61
N MET A 60 6.23 -14.84 10.31
CA MET A 60 5.04 -14.44 9.55
C MET A 60 3.76 -14.97 10.22
N ARG A 61 3.73 -16.26 10.57
CA ARG A 61 2.56 -16.91 11.19
C ARG A 61 2.16 -16.24 12.50
N ARG A 62 3.13 -16.03 13.39
CA ARG A 62 2.88 -15.33 14.66
C ARG A 62 2.38 -13.91 14.42
N ALA A 63 3.03 -13.18 13.51
CA ALA A 63 2.68 -11.78 13.25
C ALA A 63 1.28 -11.61 12.68
N CYS A 64 0.91 -12.44 11.69
CA CYS A 64 -0.43 -12.44 11.10
C CYS A 64 -1.50 -12.77 12.15
N HIS A 65 -1.25 -13.74 13.03
CA HIS A 65 -2.24 -14.14 14.05
C HIS A 65 -2.36 -13.13 15.20
N GLU A 66 -1.25 -12.52 15.65
CA GLU A 66 -1.22 -11.63 16.81
C GLU A 66 -1.53 -10.17 16.46
N PHE A 67 -1.04 -9.70 15.32
CA PHE A 67 -1.10 -8.29 14.93
C PHE A 67 -1.94 -8.07 13.68
N GLY A 68 -1.93 -9.02 12.74
CA GLY A 68 -2.45 -8.82 11.39
C GLY A 68 -1.49 -8.07 10.47
N PHE A 69 -0.29 -7.74 10.96
CA PHE A 69 0.71 -6.96 10.23
C PHE A 69 2.13 -7.38 10.63
N PHE A 70 3.08 -7.20 9.73
CA PHE A 70 4.51 -7.34 10.03
C PHE A 70 5.36 -6.36 9.23
N THR A 71 6.66 -6.32 9.53
CA THR A 71 7.64 -5.53 8.81
C THR A 71 8.65 -6.43 8.10
N ILE A 72 9.19 -5.94 6.99
CA ILE A 72 10.29 -6.56 6.24
C ILE A 72 11.42 -5.54 6.02
N PRO A 73 12.70 -5.94 5.90
CA PRO A 73 13.81 -5.04 5.58
C PRO A 73 13.59 -4.30 4.27
N ALA A 74 13.74 -2.97 4.26
CA ALA A 74 13.80 -2.21 3.00
C ALA A 74 15.02 -2.58 2.16
N SER A 75 16.04 -3.21 2.77
CA SER A 75 17.20 -3.78 2.07
C SER A 75 16.88 -4.96 1.16
N VAL A 76 15.64 -5.47 1.17
CA VAL A 76 15.15 -6.39 0.13
C VAL A 76 15.02 -5.72 -1.23
N LEU A 77 15.00 -4.37 -1.25
CA LEU A 77 14.98 -3.56 -2.47
C LEU A 77 16.39 -3.07 -2.80
N PRO A 78 16.68 -2.80 -4.09
CA PRO A 78 17.94 -2.22 -4.51
C PRO A 78 18.28 -0.92 -3.75
N PRO A 79 19.54 -0.73 -3.31
CA PRO A 79 19.95 0.47 -2.59
C PRO A 79 19.64 1.77 -3.36
N GLY A 80 19.06 2.76 -2.66
CA GLY A 80 18.74 4.07 -3.23
C GLY A 80 17.49 4.11 -4.12
N LEU A 81 16.87 2.98 -4.44
CA LEU A 81 15.69 2.93 -5.32
C LEU A 81 14.49 3.67 -4.72
N LEU A 82 14.19 3.44 -3.43
CA LEU A 82 13.13 4.16 -2.73
C LEU A 82 13.36 5.68 -2.76
N THR A 83 14.59 6.13 -2.50
CA THR A 83 14.95 7.56 -2.54
C THR A 83 14.69 8.14 -3.92
N LYS A 84 15.10 7.46 -5.00
CA LYS A 84 14.84 7.91 -6.37
C LYS A 84 13.34 8.05 -6.64
N VAL A 85 12.53 7.07 -6.27
CA VAL A 85 11.07 7.13 -6.50
C VAL A 85 10.39 8.22 -5.69
N TYR A 86 10.82 8.46 -4.45
CA TYR A 86 10.33 9.62 -3.70
C TYR A 86 10.69 10.94 -4.38
N THR A 87 11.92 11.09 -4.88
CA THR A 87 12.31 12.26 -5.67
C THR A 87 11.42 12.42 -6.91
N ARG A 88 11.09 11.32 -7.62
CA ARG A 88 10.16 11.37 -8.76
C ARG A 88 8.76 11.83 -8.36
N ALA A 89 8.24 11.32 -7.24
CA ALA A 89 6.95 11.76 -6.71
C ALA A 89 6.98 13.26 -6.38
N ASP A 90 8.05 13.76 -5.74
CA ASP A 90 8.21 15.18 -5.42
C ASP A 90 8.29 16.05 -6.69
N GLU A 91 9.08 15.62 -7.69
CA GLU A 91 9.19 16.29 -8.99
C GLU A 91 7.83 16.39 -9.70
N PHE A 92 7.04 15.31 -9.70
CA PHE A 92 5.70 15.32 -10.29
C PHE A 92 4.76 16.26 -9.55
N ASN A 93 4.76 16.22 -8.21
CA ASN A 93 3.89 17.08 -7.41
C ASN A 93 4.23 18.57 -7.55
N ALA A 94 5.49 18.90 -7.84
CA ALA A 94 5.95 20.25 -8.10
C ALA A 94 5.55 20.80 -9.49
N LEU A 95 5.06 19.96 -10.41
CA LEU A 95 4.56 20.42 -11.71
C LEU A 95 3.32 21.33 -11.55
N PRO A 96 3.14 22.33 -12.43
CA PRO A 96 1.92 23.13 -12.44
C PRO A 96 0.66 22.27 -12.57
N VAL A 97 -0.40 22.61 -11.84
CA VAL A 97 -1.69 21.87 -11.89
C VAL A 97 -2.20 21.67 -13.33
N PRO A 98 -2.16 22.66 -14.26
CA PRO A 98 -2.57 22.42 -15.64
C PRO A 98 -1.77 21.35 -16.38
N VAL A 99 -0.52 21.10 -15.97
CA VAL A 99 0.32 20.02 -16.50
C VAL A 99 -0.12 18.68 -15.90
N LYS A 100 -0.27 18.60 -14.57
CA LYS A 100 -0.73 17.38 -13.88
C LYS A 100 -2.10 16.91 -14.38
N GLN A 101 -3.00 17.85 -14.69
CA GLN A 101 -4.35 17.58 -15.20
C GLN A 101 -4.37 16.71 -16.47
N LYS A 102 -3.32 16.75 -17.29
CA LYS A 102 -3.19 15.88 -18.48
C LYS A 102 -3.20 14.40 -18.12
N TYR A 103 -2.74 14.06 -16.91
CA TYR A 103 -2.58 12.70 -16.42
C TYR A 103 -3.69 12.30 -15.44
N HIS A 104 -4.78 13.05 -15.34
CA HIS A 104 -5.84 12.74 -14.40
C HIS A 104 -6.45 11.35 -14.69
N VAL A 105 -6.62 10.51 -13.65
CA VAL A 105 -7.21 9.16 -13.74
C VAL A 105 -8.57 9.08 -14.45
N ARG A 106 -9.36 10.17 -14.50
CA ARG A 106 -10.65 10.23 -15.20
C ARG A 106 -10.52 10.39 -16.71
N ASN A 107 -9.34 10.75 -17.20
CA ASN A 107 -9.06 10.90 -18.62
C ASN A 107 -8.65 9.57 -19.27
N VAL A 108 -8.51 8.50 -18.48
CA VAL A 108 -8.09 7.18 -18.95
C VAL A 108 -9.07 6.09 -18.48
N PRO A 109 -9.32 5.06 -19.30
CA PRO A 109 -10.32 4.03 -19.01
C PRO A 109 -9.93 3.05 -17.88
N ASN A 110 -8.64 2.96 -17.56
CA ASN A 110 -8.07 1.98 -16.63
C ASN A 110 -7.60 2.61 -15.30
N ALA A 111 -8.03 3.85 -15.01
CA ALA A 111 -7.72 4.58 -13.77
C ALA A 111 -6.22 4.68 -13.43
N ARG A 112 -5.33 4.74 -14.44
CA ARG A 112 -3.90 5.02 -14.26
C ARG A 112 -3.62 6.52 -14.21
N GLY A 113 -2.56 6.91 -13.53
CA GLY A 113 -2.11 8.29 -13.46
C GLY A 113 -2.53 9.00 -12.19
N TRP A 114 -2.81 10.30 -12.30
CA TRP A 114 -2.89 11.21 -11.17
C TRP A 114 -4.32 11.39 -10.62
N THR A 115 -4.44 11.28 -9.30
CA THR A 115 -5.63 11.65 -8.54
C THR A 115 -5.35 12.97 -7.81
N PRO A 116 -6.08 14.06 -8.14
CA PRO A 116 -5.87 15.36 -7.52
C PRO A 116 -6.21 15.37 -6.03
N LEU A 117 -5.73 16.43 -5.37
CA LEU A 117 -6.09 16.72 -3.98
C LEU A 117 -7.61 16.82 -3.86
N HIS A 118 -8.16 16.19 -2.82
CA HIS A 118 -9.60 16.15 -2.51
C HIS A 118 -10.48 15.33 -3.45
N GLU A 119 -9.91 14.63 -4.44
CA GLU A 119 -10.69 13.81 -5.37
C GLU A 119 -10.68 12.31 -5.04
N GLU A 120 -9.78 11.85 -4.17
CA GLU A 120 -9.84 10.49 -3.64
C GLU A 120 -11.11 10.34 -2.78
N PRO A 121 -11.99 9.38 -3.11
CA PRO A 121 -13.19 9.15 -2.32
C PRO A 121 -12.80 8.78 -0.90
N SER A 122 -13.48 9.38 0.08
CA SER A 122 -13.29 9.00 1.47
C SER A 122 -14.10 7.74 1.78
N TYR A 123 -13.54 6.89 2.63
CA TYR A 123 -14.23 5.73 3.19
C TYR A 123 -15.22 6.10 4.32
N GLU A 124 -15.42 7.41 4.57
CA GLU A 124 -16.30 7.93 5.61
C GLU A 124 -17.16 9.11 5.09
N PRO A 125 -18.49 9.08 5.24
CA PRO A 125 -19.36 10.16 4.76
C PRO A 125 -18.98 11.55 5.31
N GLY A 126 -18.76 12.51 4.41
CA GLY A 126 -18.47 13.90 4.78
C GLY A 126 -17.02 14.18 5.17
N VAL A 127 -16.13 13.20 5.02
CA VAL A 127 -14.66 13.37 5.08
C VAL A 127 -14.14 13.50 3.66
N VAL A 128 -13.06 14.24 3.45
CA VAL A 128 -12.38 14.33 2.15
C VAL A 128 -10.92 13.96 2.36
N SER A 129 -10.42 13.01 1.59
CA SER A 129 -9.03 12.57 1.68
C SER A 129 -8.09 13.71 1.29
N HIS A 130 -7.15 14.03 2.18
CA HIS A 130 -6.16 15.10 1.99
C HIS A 130 -4.84 14.51 1.48
N MET A 131 -4.86 14.05 0.23
CA MET A 131 -3.73 13.44 -0.47
C MET A 131 -3.77 13.77 -1.96
N GLU A 132 -2.62 13.78 -2.60
CA GLU A 132 -2.48 13.57 -4.05
C GLU A 132 -1.91 12.17 -4.30
N GLY A 133 -2.33 11.50 -5.37
CA GLY A 133 -1.92 10.14 -5.70
C GLY A 133 -1.48 10.00 -7.14
N PHE A 134 -0.53 9.11 -7.42
CA PHE A 134 -0.21 8.67 -8.78
C PHE A 134 -0.22 7.15 -8.82
N ASP A 135 -1.17 6.57 -9.56
CA ASP A 135 -1.47 5.15 -9.58
C ASP A 135 -0.92 4.50 -10.86
N VAL A 136 -0.15 3.41 -10.69
CA VAL A 136 0.43 2.60 -11.77
C VAL A 136 0.18 1.11 -11.52
N ALA A 137 0.42 0.27 -12.50
CA ALA A 137 0.49 -1.19 -12.35
C ALA A 137 1.56 -1.76 -13.28
N GLY A 138 1.59 -3.09 -13.44
CA GLY A 138 2.39 -3.76 -14.46
C GLY A 138 2.13 -3.16 -15.84
N GLU A 139 3.18 -3.05 -16.66
CA GLU A 139 3.05 -2.52 -18.01
C GLU A 139 2.27 -3.50 -18.89
N LEU A 140 1.14 -3.02 -19.43
CA LEU A 140 0.27 -3.76 -20.33
C LEU A 140 0.18 -3.05 -21.68
N PRO A 141 0.09 -3.78 -22.80
CA PRO A 141 -0.13 -3.17 -24.11
C PRO A 141 -1.56 -2.60 -24.22
N PRO A 142 -1.79 -1.64 -25.16
CA PRO A 142 -3.10 -1.06 -25.40
C PRO A 142 -4.23 -2.06 -25.71
N SER A 143 -3.92 -3.26 -26.19
CA SER A 143 -4.92 -4.31 -26.47
C SER A 143 -5.71 -4.74 -25.23
N TYR A 144 -5.20 -4.50 -24.01
CA TYR A 144 -5.95 -4.77 -22.78
C TYR A 144 -7.10 -3.77 -22.52
N LEU A 145 -7.15 -2.66 -23.24
CA LEU A 145 -8.24 -1.69 -23.15
C LEU A 145 -9.53 -2.21 -23.81
N ASP A 146 -9.43 -3.17 -24.73
CA ASP A 146 -10.54 -3.62 -25.55
C ASP A 146 -11.57 -4.45 -24.77
N ASP A 147 -11.16 -5.01 -23.63
CA ASP A 147 -11.95 -5.97 -22.85
C ASP A 147 -12.72 -5.36 -21.65
N ASP A 148 -12.66 -4.02 -21.46
CA ASP A 148 -13.33 -3.26 -20.37
C ASP A 148 -13.11 -3.82 -18.95
N GLN A 149 -11.97 -4.48 -18.72
CA GLN A 149 -11.62 -5.07 -17.41
C GLN A 149 -10.93 -4.08 -16.47
N GLY A 150 -10.84 -2.80 -16.84
CA GLY A 150 -10.01 -1.82 -16.13
C GLY A 150 -8.50 -2.08 -16.23
N LEU A 151 -8.09 -2.90 -17.21
CA LEU A 151 -6.69 -3.18 -17.54
C LEU A 151 -6.24 -2.30 -18.70
N GLY A 152 -4.94 -2.05 -18.82
CA GLY A 152 -4.36 -1.26 -19.90
C GLY A 152 -3.03 -0.63 -19.54
N PRO A 153 -2.40 0.11 -20.47
CA PRO A 153 -1.11 0.74 -20.27
C PRO A 153 -1.13 1.79 -19.16
N ASN A 154 0.00 1.97 -18.49
CA ASN A 154 0.21 3.13 -17.63
C ASN A 154 0.28 4.41 -18.46
N VAL A 155 -0.02 5.55 -17.82
CA VAL A 155 0.21 6.89 -18.39
C VAL A 155 1.36 7.56 -17.67
N TRP A 156 2.31 8.09 -18.44
CA TRP A 156 3.58 8.57 -17.91
C TRP A 156 3.79 10.06 -18.19
N PRO A 157 4.33 10.85 -17.25
CA PRO A 157 4.56 12.27 -17.43
C PRO A 157 5.68 12.54 -18.44
N LEU A 158 5.34 13.14 -19.58
CA LEU A 158 6.29 13.52 -20.63
C LEU A 158 7.27 14.61 -20.17
N GLU A 159 6.85 15.45 -19.22
CA GLU A 159 7.66 16.52 -18.65
C GLU A 159 8.78 16.02 -17.72
N LEU A 160 8.74 14.75 -17.30
CA LEU A 160 9.69 14.17 -16.36
C LEU A 160 10.40 12.93 -16.95
N PRO A 161 11.46 13.14 -17.76
CA PRO A 161 12.30 12.05 -18.25
C PRO A 161 12.83 11.20 -17.10
N GLY A 162 12.71 9.88 -17.22
CA GLY A 162 13.14 8.91 -16.20
C GLY A 162 12.11 8.62 -15.10
N PHE A 163 10.99 9.34 -15.03
CA PHE A 163 9.91 9.04 -14.07
C PHE A 163 9.42 7.60 -14.24
N ARG A 164 9.08 7.22 -15.48
CA ARG A 164 8.66 5.86 -15.83
C ARG A 164 9.66 4.81 -15.36
N ASP A 165 10.92 4.96 -15.75
CA ASP A 165 11.92 3.91 -15.56
C ASP A 165 12.24 3.71 -14.08
N ASP A 166 12.38 4.79 -13.30
CA ASP A 166 12.64 4.69 -11.86
C ASP A 166 11.42 4.13 -11.10
N VAL A 167 10.19 4.53 -11.45
CA VAL A 167 8.96 4.03 -10.83
C VAL A 167 8.74 2.55 -11.17
N MET A 168 8.91 2.16 -12.44
CA MET A 168 8.77 0.74 -12.84
C MET A 168 9.88 -0.13 -12.26
N ALA A 169 11.10 0.38 -12.08
CA ALA A 169 12.14 -0.36 -11.37
C ALA A 169 11.73 -0.70 -9.93
N LEU A 170 11.06 0.22 -9.23
CA LEU A 170 10.49 -0.08 -7.91
C LEU A 170 9.35 -1.09 -8.00
N TYR A 171 8.44 -0.94 -8.96
CA TYR A 171 7.34 -1.87 -9.18
C TYR A 171 7.82 -3.30 -9.40
N GLU A 172 8.85 -3.49 -10.22
CA GLU A 172 9.44 -4.79 -10.52
C GLU A 172 10.16 -5.37 -9.29
N ALA A 173 10.97 -4.57 -8.60
CA ALA A 173 11.69 -5.01 -7.40
C ALA A 173 10.73 -5.47 -6.29
N THR A 174 9.65 -4.73 -6.08
CA THR A 174 8.60 -5.07 -5.10
C THR A 174 7.73 -6.24 -5.57
N SER A 175 7.55 -6.45 -6.88
CA SER A 175 6.89 -7.65 -7.43
C SER A 175 7.67 -8.92 -7.11
N VAL A 176 9.01 -8.87 -7.09
CA VAL A 176 9.85 -10.01 -6.64
C VAL A 176 9.59 -10.32 -5.16
N VAL A 177 9.51 -9.29 -4.31
CA VAL A 177 9.16 -9.44 -2.89
C VAL A 177 7.75 -10.01 -2.72
N SER A 178 6.78 -9.50 -3.49
CA SER A 178 5.39 -9.95 -3.50
C SER A 178 5.28 -11.45 -3.84
N ASN A 179 6.01 -11.92 -4.85
CA ASN A 179 6.04 -13.36 -5.19
C ASN A 179 6.59 -14.21 -4.04
N ALA A 180 7.67 -13.78 -3.38
CA ALA A 180 8.21 -14.48 -2.22
C ALA A 180 7.22 -14.51 -1.03
N LEU A 181 6.43 -13.44 -0.85
CA LEU A 181 5.37 -13.38 0.15
C LEU A 181 4.22 -14.34 -0.18
N PHE A 182 3.72 -14.36 -1.42
CA PHE A 182 2.69 -15.32 -1.84
C PHE A 182 3.12 -16.77 -1.57
N GLU A 183 4.35 -17.10 -1.92
CA GLU A 183 4.94 -18.41 -1.67
C GLU A 183 5.10 -18.70 -0.17
N GLY A 184 5.56 -17.72 0.60
CA GLY A 184 5.68 -17.79 2.05
C GLY A 184 4.33 -18.00 2.74
N PHE A 185 3.27 -17.31 2.30
CA PHE A 185 1.91 -17.49 2.83
C PHE A 185 1.38 -18.90 2.54
N ALA A 186 1.63 -19.45 1.35
CA ALA A 186 1.24 -20.83 1.03
C ALA A 186 1.97 -21.83 1.93
N GLU A 187 3.30 -21.72 2.05
CA GLU A 187 4.10 -22.62 2.89
C GLU A 187 3.74 -22.49 4.39
N MET A 188 3.44 -21.28 4.86
CA MET A 188 2.97 -21.00 6.22
C MET A 188 1.64 -21.70 6.53
N LEU A 189 0.80 -21.94 5.52
CA LEU A 189 -0.44 -22.70 5.63
C LEU A 189 -0.26 -24.19 5.32
N GLU A 190 0.98 -24.66 5.19
CA GLU A 190 1.33 -26.05 4.83
C GLU A 190 0.78 -26.49 3.46
N LEU A 191 0.61 -25.51 2.56
CA LEU A 191 0.20 -25.73 1.17
C LEU A 191 1.42 -25.81 0.24
N PRO A 192 1.27 -26.34 -0.98
CA PRO A 192 2.29 -26.23 -2.02
C PRO A 192 2.71 -24.77 -2.25
N ARG A 193 4.01 -24.51 -2.37
CA ARG A 193 4.59 -23.15 -2.43
C ARG A 193 3.95 -22.26 -3.51
N HIS A 194 3.56 -22.83 -4.65
CA HIS A 194 2.96 -22.07 -5.76
C HIS A 194 1.45 -21.83 -5.64
N THR A 195 0.77 -22.37 -4.61
CA THR A 195 -0.70 -22.34 -4.51
C THR A 195 -1.30 -20.94 -4.65
N PHE A 196 -0.71 -19.91 -4.06
CA PHE A 196 -1.17 -18.53 -4.25
C PHE A 196 -0.40 -17.78 -5.34
N ARG A 197 0.89 -18.11 -5.53
CA ARG A 197 1.73 -17.51 -6.57
C ARG A 197 1.02 -17.61 -7.93
N ASP A 198 0.49 -18.78 -8.28
CA ASP A 198 -0.06 -19.04 -9.62
C ASP A 198 -1.26 -18.15 -9.97
N PHE A 199 -1.92 -17.53 -8.98
CA PHE A 199 -3.00 -16.55 -9.19
C PHE A 199 -2.50 -15.11 -9.40
N ASN A 200 -1.25 -14.80 -9.12
CA ASN A 200 -0.63 -13.50 -9.41
C ASN A 200 -0.22 -13.43 -10.90
N THR A 201 -1.21 -13.54 -11.79
CA THR A 201 -1.04 -13.47 -13.26
C THR A 201 -0.77 -12.04 -13.71
N ILE A 202 -0.48 -11.85 -15.00
CA ILE A 202 -0.27 -10.52 -15.59
C ILE A 202 -1.53 -9.63 -15.49
N GLU A 203 -2.73 -10.22 -15.50
CA GLU A 203 -4.03 -9.54 -15.33
C GLU A 203 -4.40 -9.27 -13.86
N ALA A 204 -3.79 -10.00 -12.94
CA ALA A 204 -4.04 -9.92 -11.50
C ALA A 204 -2.93 -9.17 -10.75
N GLN A 205 -1.98 -8.58 -11.48
CA GLN A 205 -0.86 -7.87 -10.88
C GLN A 205 -1.34 -6.64 -10.10
N ALA A 206 -0.50 -6.29 -9.14
CA ALA A 206 -0.84 -5.31 -8.17
C ALA A 206 -0.86 -3.87 -8.71
N PHE A 207 -1.69 -3.03 -8.11
CA PHE A 207 -1.61 -1.58 -8.29
C PHE A 207 -0.53 -1.04 -7.37
N MET A 208 0.30 -0.12 -7.85
CA MET A 208 1.22 0.67 -7.03
C MET A 208 0.75 2.13 -6.96
N ARG A 209 0.63 2.66 -5.75
CA ARG A 209 0.20 4.04 -5.50
C ARG A 209 1.34 4.88 -4.95
N LEU A 210 1.71 5.98 -5.62
CA LEU A 210 2.60 7.01 -5.10
C LEU A 210 1.78 8.10 -4.42
N LEU A 211 1.71 8.10 -3.09
CA LEU A 211 0.85 9.01 -2.33
C LEU A 211 1.65 10.13 -1.67
N THR A 212 1.22 11.36 -1.87
CA THR A 212 1.78 12.57 -1.25
C THR A 212 0.72 13.24 -0.39
N TYR A 213 1.09 13.55 0.85
CA TYR A 213 0.23 14.24 1.80
C TYR A 213 0.77 15.65 2.00
N PRO A 214 0.06 16.69 1.51
CA PRO A 214 0.49 18.07 1.72
C PRO A 214 0.58 18.41 3.22
N PRO A 215 1.53 19.28 3.63
CA PRO A 215 1.58 19.79 4.99
C PRO A 215 0.23 20.39 5.41
N GLN A 216 -0.22 20.09 6.62
CA GLN A 216 -1.38 20.74 7.21
C GLN A 216 -0.90 21.85 8.14
N ASP A 217 -1.45 23.07 7.99
CA ASP A 217 -1.09 24.21 8.83
C ASP A 217 -1.46 23.96 10.30
N ALA A 218 -0.45 23.77 11.15
CA ALA A 218 -0.62 23.56 12.59
C ALA A 218 -1.34 24.74 13.29
N SER A 219 -1.34 25.93 12.70
CA SER A 219 -2.08 27.11 13.21
C SER A 219 -3.59 27.03 13.01
N SER A 220 -4.07 26.15 12.13
CA SER A 220 -5.50 25.83 12.00
C SER A 220 -5.92 24.65 12.91
N ALA A 221 -4.95 23.94 13.48
CA ALA A 221 -5.16 22.82 14.39
C ALA A 221 -5.38 23.29 15.84
N SER A 222 -6.45 24.05 16.09
CA SER A 222 -6.90 24.29 17.46
C SER A 222 -7.46 22.98 18.05
N THR A 223 -6.61 22.22 18.75
CA THR A 223 -6.95 21.19 19.77
C THR A 223 -7.96 20.08 19.42
N LEU A 224 -8.42 20.03 18.18
CA LEU A 224 -9.23 18.98 17.59
C LEU A 224 -8.75 18.95 16.14
N VAL A 225 -8.12 17.85 15.71
CA VAL A 225 -8.13 17.52 14.28
C VAL A 225 -9.61 17.49 13.94
N ASP A 226 -10.10 18.53 13.26
CA ASP A 226 -11.48 18.58 12.83
C ASP A 226 -11.66 17.28 12.03
N ALA A 227 -12.55 16.39 12.48
CA ALA A 227 -12.56 14.96 12.12
C ALA A 227 -12.76 14.68 10.61
N LYS A 228 -12.77 15.75 9.80
CA LYS A 228 -12.95 15.83 8.36
C LYS A 228 -11.64 16.03 7.58
N HIS A 229 -10.51 16.32 8.24
CA HIS A 229 -9.22 16.59 7.57
C HIS A 229 -8.16 15.51 7.88
N VAL A 230 -8.43 14.27 7.45
CA VAL A 230 -7.47 13.15 7.54
C VAL A 230 -6.84 12.89 6.17
N GLY A 231 -5.61 12.37 6.14
CA GLY A 231 -4.93 12.01 4.88
C GLY A 231 -5.75 11.01 4.08
N ILE A 232 -5.99 9.82 4.66
CA ILE A 232 -6.99 8.86 4.21
C ILE A 232 -7.74 8.37 5.46
N ALA A 233 -9.06 8.24 5.37
CA ALA A 233 -9.89 7.76 6.47
C ALA A 233 -9.60 6.29 6.80
N ALA A 234 -10.04 5.80 7.97
CA ALA A 234 -9.86 4.40 8.34
C ALA A 234 -10.58 3.47 7.35
N HIS A 235 -9.86 2.48 6.82
CA HIS A 235 -10.35 1.49 5.86
C HIS A 235 -9.54 0.20 5.98
N THR A 236 -9.93 -0.80 5.19
CA THR A 236 -9.10 -1.97 4.88
C THR A 236 -8.89 -2.01 3.37
N ASP A 237 -7.73 -2.47 2.96
CA ASP A 237 -7.40 -2.65 1.56
C ASP A 237 -8.24 -3.76 0.92
N PHE A 238 -8.35 -3.74 -0.42
CA PHE A 238 -9.13 -4.72 -1.19
C PHE A 238 -8.32 -5.94 -1.58
N GLU A 239 -7.01 -5.84 -1.44
CA GLU A 239 -6.00 -6.74 -1.99
C GLU A 239 -5.67 -7.89 -1.03
N CYS A 240 -4.95 -8.90 -1.55
CA CYS A 240 -4.56 -10.07 -0.74
C CYS A 240 -3.61 -9.71 0.39
N PHE A 241 -2.72 -8.75 0.13
CA PHE A 241 -1.84 -8.11 1.09
C PHE A 241 -1.33 -6.80 0.47
N THR A 242 -0.82 -5.90 1.31
CA THR A 242 -0.25 -4.63 0.86
C THR A 242 1.17 -4.44 1.38
N ILE A 243 2.13 -4.16 0.48
CA ILE A 243 3.49 -3.75 0.85
C ILE A 243 3.54 -2.22 0.90
N ILE A 244 3.82 -1.65 2.08
CA ILE A 244 3.79 -0.20 2.30
C ILE A 244 5.15 0.35 2.73
N HIS A 245 5.60 1.46 2.13
CA HIS A 245 6.73 2.25 2.63
C HIS A 245 6.36 3.72 2.87
N GLN A 246 6.90 4.32 3.93
CA GLN A 246 6.66 5.71 4.33
C GLN A 246 7.94 6.40 4.82
N VAL A 247 8.00 7.73 4.65
CA VAL A 247 9.11 8.58 5.12
C VAL A 247 8.71 9.49 6.31
N THR A 248 7.43 9.52 6.66
CA THR A 248 6.86 10.32 7.77
C THR A 248 6.07 9.45 8.74
N PRO A 249 6.01 9.77 10.06
CA PRO A 249 5.31 8.98 11.08
C PRO A 249 3.78 9.17 11.05
N THR A 250 3.16 9.00 9.89
CA THR A 250 1.76 9.42 9.65
C THR A 250 0.81 8.26 9.40
N LEU A 251 1.30 7.03 9.18
CA LEU A 251 0.47 5.84 9.09
C LEU A 251 0.10 5.30 10.47
N PHE A 252 -1.19 5.01 10.65
CA PHE A 252 -1.74 4.40 11.85
C PHE A 252 -2.45 3.09 11.50
N LEU A 253 -2.08 2.01 12.18
CA LEU A 253 -2.72 0.70 12.02
C LEU A 253 -3.65 0.39 13.19
N PRO A 254 -4.84 -0.18 12.95
CA PRO A 254 -5.76 -0.52 14.01
C PRO A 254 -5.19 -1.64 14.88
N ARG A 255 -5.16 -1.43 16.20
CA ARG A 255 -4.79 -2.42 17.19
C ARG A 255 -6.02 -3.03 17.82
N ARG A 256 -6.17 -4.35 17.73
CA ARG A 256 -7.14 -5.09 18.54
C ARG A 256 -6.63 -5.18 19.98
N LEU A 257 -7.23 -4.43 20.90
CA LEU A 257 -6.72 -4.36 22.29
C LEU A 257 -7.06 -5.61 23.12
N GLN A 258 -8.10 -6.38 22.77
CA GLN A 258 -8.49 -7.63 23.45
C GLN A 258 -9.28 -8.56 22.51
N ARG A 259 -9.15 -9.87 22.71
CA ARG A 259 -9.79 -10.94 21.89
C ARG A 259 -11.34 -10.87 21.93
N TYR A 260 -11.93 -10.21 22.93
CA TYR A 260 -13.39 -10.12 23.15
C TYR A 260 -13.93 -8.73 23.51
N ALA A 261 -13.14 -7.65 23.42
CA ALA A 261 -13.62 -6.30 23.70
C ALA A 261 -13.52 -5.38 22.47
N VAL A 262 -14.52 -4.53 22.26
CA VAL A 262 -14.63 -3.57 21.16
C VAL A 262 -13.86 -2.28 21.51
N SER A 263 -12.58 -2.42 21.87
CA SER A 263 -11.67 -1.27 22.05
C SER A 263 -10.55 -1.35 21.01
N TRP A 264 -10.42 -0.26 20.25
CA TRP A 264 -9.43 -0.11 19.18
C TRP A 264 -8.38 0.89 19.66
N GLY A 265 -7.11 0.49 19.59
CA GLY A 265 -5.97 1.41 19.69
C GLY A 265 -5.39 1.66 18.30
N TRP A 266 -4.41 2.57 18.19
CA TRP A 266 -3.66 2.80 16.95
C TRP A 266 -2.18 2.60 17.20
N TYR A 267 -1.50 1.86 16.33
CA TYR A 267 -0.04 1.85 16.28
C TYR A 267 0.42 3.06 15.47
N SER A 268 1.16 3.99 16.08
CA SER A 268 1.93 5.00 15.33
C SER A 268 3.22 4.36 14.86
N LEU A 269 3.46 4.41 13.57
CA LEU A 269 4.58 3.72 12.95
C LEU A 269 5.75 4.69 12.73
N THR A 270 6.90 4.39 13.33
CA THR A 270 8.11 5.20 13.12
C THR A 270 8.61 5.03 11.68
N PRO A 271 9.02 6.09 10.97
CA PRO A 271 9.77 5.97 9.73
C PRO A 271 11.05 5.19 10.01
N CYS A 272 11.27 4.12 9.27
CA CYS A 272 12.46 3.30 9.44
C CYS A 272 12.72 2.49 8.18
N ALA A 273 13.89 1.85 8.13
CA ALA A 273 14.40 1.04 7.04
C ALA A 273 13.59 -0.25 6.77
N TRP A 274 12.26 -0.22 6.94
CA TRP A 274 11.37 -1.35 6.84
C TRP A 274 10.16 -1.00 5.97
N CYS A 275 9.71 -1.97 5.17
CA CYS A 275 8.39 -1.96 4.55
C CYS A 275 7.40 -2.68 5.47
N TRP A 276 6.15 -2.26 5.45
CA TRP A 276 5.05 -2.89 6.18
C TRP A 276 4.33 -3.86 5.26
N VAL A 277 3.85 -4.96 5.83
CA VAL A 277 2.94 -5.88 5.16
C VAL A 277 1.68 -5.98 6.00
N GLU A 278 0.55 -5.61 5.38
CA GLU A 278 -0.83 -5.82 5.84
C GLU A 278 -1.41 -7.08 5.18
#